data_AF-A0A564YZ11-F1
#
_entry.id   AF-A0A564YZ11-F1
#
_cell.length_a   1.000
_cell.length_b   1.000
_cell.length_c   1.000
_cell.angle_alpha   90.00
_cell.angle_beta   90.00
_cell.angle_gamma   90.00
#
_symmetry.space_group_name_H-M   'P 1'
#
loop_
_entity.id
_entity.type
_entity.pdbx_description
1 polymer ?
#
loop_
_entity_poly.entity_id
_entity_poly.type
_entity_poly.pdbx_seq_one_letter_code
_entity_poly.pdbx_strand_id
1 'polypeptide(L)'
;HLTGWPRGTSDKFLHPAPASKTITLYPLKSYSFGTKEPNYERDRSVPARFQRLQEDFEKYGMRHSVEGVLLVHEHNLPHVLLLQLGTFFKLPGGELNPGEEEMEGLKRLLSEMLGRSDGIPVDWVPEECIGNWYRPNFEPPRYPYIPAHVTKPKEHTRLYLIQLPEKTMFAVPSNYKLVAAPLFELFDNARAYGPIISSLPQVLSRFNFIFND
;
A
#
# COMPACT_ATOMS: atom_id res chain seq x y z
N HIS A 1 -8.82 -56.68 -5.07
CA HIS A 1 -9.71 -55.81 -5.87
C HIS A 1 -9.87 -54.48 -5.15
N LEU A 2 -9.08 -53.47 -5.52
CA LEU A 2 -9.24 -52.10 -5.01
C LEU A 2 -10.30 -51.41 -5.87
N THR A 3 -11.40 -51.03 -5.26
CA THR A 3 -12.51 -50.31 -5.88
C THR A 3 -12.06 -48.90 -6.26
N GLY A 4 -12.09 -48.59 -7.55
CA GLY A 4 -11.70 -47.29 -8.09
C GLY A 4 -12.62 -46.16 -7.63
N TRP A 5 -12.06 -44.96 -7.53
CA TRP A 5 -12.80 -43.72 -7.29
C TRP A 5 -13.92 -43.52 -8.33
N PRO A 6 -15.11 -43.02 -7.94
CA PRO A 6 -16.20 -42.81 -8.88
C PRO A 6 -15.82 -41.69 -9.87
N ARG A 7 -15.82 -42.04 -11.17
CA ARG A 7 -15.72 -41.06 -12.26
C ARG A 7 -17.06 -40.35 -12.41
N GLY A 8 -17.33 -39.40 -11.52
CA GLY A 8 -18.45 -38.47 -11.62
C GLY A 8 -18.00 -37.19 -12.34
N THR A 9 -18.83 -36.73 -13.29
CA THR A 9 -18.69 -35.49 -14.07
C THR A 9 -18.13 -34.32 -13.26
N SER A 10 -16.89 -33.92 -13.57
CA SER A 10 -16.11 -32.87 -12.90
C SER A 10 -16.62 -31.44 -13.13
N ASP A 11 -17.60 -31.23 -14.00
CA ASP A 11 -17.98 -29.90 -14.47
C ASP A 11 -18.94 -29.14 -13.54
N LYS A 12 -19.50 -29.77 -12.51
CA LYS A 12 -20.46 -29.10 -11.61
C LYS A 12 -19.84 -28.22 -10.52
N PHE A 13 -18.51 -28.26 -10.34
CA PHE A 13 -17.80 -27.47 -9.33
C PHE A 13 -16.78 -26.49 -9.90
N LEU A 14 -16.65 -26.42 -11.23
CA LEU A 14 -15.84 -25.41 -11.91
C LEU A 14 -16.65 -24.10 -11.98
N HIS A 15 -16.70 -23.38 -10.87
CA HIS A 15 -16.93 -21.94 -10.98
C HIS A 15 -15.80 -21.38 -11.85
N PRO A 16 -16.10 -20.57 -12.89
CA PRO A 16 -15.04 -19.87 -13.60
C PRO A 16 -14.23 -19.09 -12.56
N ALA A 17 -12.92 -19.33 -12.53
CA ALA A 17 -12.04 -18.57 -11.65
C ALA A 17 -12.31 -17.08 -11.92
N PRO A 18 -12.48 -16.24 -10.89
CA PRO A 18 -12.64 -14.81 -11.10
C PRO A 18 -11.50 -14.34 -11.99
N ALA A 19 -11.83 -13.65 -13.09
CA ALA A 19 -10.84 -13.19 -14.04
C ALA A 19 -9.79 -12.37 -13.30
N SER A 20 -8.52 -12.77 -13.41
CA SER A 20 -7.41 -12.05 -12.79
C SER A 20 -7.38 -10.63 -13.34
N LYS A 21 -7.45 -9.64 -12.44
CA LYS A 21 -7.38 -8.24 -12.84
C LYS A 21 -6.00 -7.98 -13.44
N THR A 22 -6.00 -7.42 -14.63
CA THR A 22 -4.78 -7.10 -15.36
C THR A 22 -4.29 -5.72 -14.97
N ILE A 23 -3.00 -5.61 -14.66
CA ILE A 23 -2.34 -4.37 -14.24
C ILE A 23 -1.12 -4.15 -15.12
N THR A 24 -1.01 -2.97 -15.72
CA THR A 24 0.10 -2.64 -16.60
C THR A 24 1.22 -2.01 -15.79
N LEU A 25 2.41 -2.59 -15.89
CA LEU A 25 3.63 -2.06 -15.28
C LEU A 25 4.51 -1.48 -16.38
N TYR A 26 5.09 -0.32 -16.10
CA TYR A 26 6.09 0.32 -16.95
C TYR A 26 7.48 0.24 -16.32
N PRO A 27 8.55 0.34 -17.13
CA PRO A 27 9.91 0.20 -16.63
C PRO A 27 10.25 1.31 -15.65
N LEU A 28 11.10 1.02 -14.64
CA LEU A 28 11.57 2.02 -13.68
C LEU A 28 12.18 3.26 -14.37
N LYS A 29 12.89 3.06 -15.49
CA LYS A 29 13.48 4.12 -16.31
C LYS A 29 12.46 5.11 -16.93
N SER A 30 11.18 4.74 -17.00
CA SER A 30 10.11 5.63 -17.52
C SER A 30 9.67 6.70 -16.52
N TYR A 31 10.12 6.57 -15.26
CA TYR A 31 9.83 7.50 -14.19
C TYR A 31 11.06 8.34 -13.87
N SER A 32 10.85 9.64 -13.72
CA SER A 32 11.90 10.57 -13.29
C SER A 32 11.67 11.01 -11.84
N PHE A 33 12.77 11.27 -11.15
CA PHE A 33 12.74 11.60 -9.72
C PHE A 33 13.39 12.96 -9.51
N GLY A 34 12.57 13.95 -9.18
CA GLY A 34 13.01 15.26 -8.69
C GLY A 34 13.05 15.31 -7.17
N THR A 35 13.63 16.37 -6.63
CA THR A 35 13.68 16.64 -5.19
C THR A 35 12.80 17.85 -4.86
N LYS A 36 12.11 17.81 -3.73
CA LYS A 36 11.39 18.96 -3.15
C LYS A 36 11.74 19.16 -1.66
N GLU A 37 11.15 20.18 -1.06
CA GLU A 37 11.31 20.49 0.36
C GLU A 37 11.04 19.27 1.25
N PRO A 38 11.77 19.14 2.39
CA PRO A 38 11.63 18.00 3.26
C PRO A 38 10.22 17.92 3.86
N ASN A 39 9.72 16.70 3.99
CA ASN A 39 8.44 16.42 4.61
C ASN A 39 8.67 15.77 5.98
N TYR A 40 8.39 16.51 7.06
CA TYR A 40 8.59 16.05 8.41
C TYR A 40 7.35 15.34 8.96
N GLU A 41 7.56 14.23 9.66
CA GLU A 41 6.50 13.55 10.40
C GLU A 41 5.85 14.53 11.37
N ARG A 42 4.52 14.45 11.48
CA ARG A 42 3.74 15.30 12.41
C ARG A 42 4.15 15.09 13.86
N ASP A 43 4.49 13.85 14.22
CA ASP A 43 4.83 13.47 15.58
C ASP A 43 6.35 13.38 15.77
N ARG A 44 6.87 14.05 16.81
CA ARG A 44 8.32 14.08 17.11
C ARG A 44 8.86 12.74 17.62
N SER A 45 7.99 11.84 18.06
CA SER A 45 8.37 10.56 18.65
C SER A 45 7.22 9.55 18.59
N VAL A 46 7.54 8.26 18.75
CA VAL A 46 6.55 7.18 18.80
C VAL A 46 5.54 7.38 19.95
N PRO A 47 5.95 7.75 21.19
CA PRO A 47 4.99 8.08 22.25
C PRO A 47 4.04 9.22 21.90
N ALA A 48 4.55 10.31 21.30
CA ALA A 48 3.72 11.44 20.89
C ALA A 48 2.67 11.03 19.84
N ARG A 49 3.04 10.12 18.91
CA ARG A 49 2.10 9.57 17.92
C ARG A 49 0.95 8.81 18.57
N PHE A 50 1.23 7.99 19.60
CA PHE A 50 0.18 7.24 20.28
C PHE A 50 -0.67 8.11 21.21
N GLN A 51 -0.07 9.13 21.84
CA GLN A 51 -0.83 10.12 22.59
C GLN A 51 -1.82 10.86 21.69
N ARG A 52 -1.38 11.36 20.53
CA ARG A 52 -2.26 12.01 19.56
C ARG A 52 -3.33 11.06 19.03
N LEU A 53 -2.99 9.79 18.79
CA LEU A 53 -3.98 8.77 18.41
C LEU A 53 -5.06 8.58 19.47
N GLN A 54 -4.69 8.62 20.75
CA GLN A 54 -5.65 8.55 21.85
C GLN A 54 -6.56 9.79 21.91
N GLU A 55 -5.97 10.99 21.83
CA GLU A 55 -6.71 12.26 21.83
C GLU A 55 -7.68 12.36 20.63
N ASP A 56 -7.22 11.99 19.42
CA ASP A 56 -8.05 11.95 18.22
C ASP A 56 -9.17 10.91 18.36
N PHE A 57 -8.89 9.76 18.99
CA PHE A 57 -9.86 8.69 19.16
C PHE A 57 -11.01 9.08 20.08
N GLU A 58 -10.71 9.81 21.15
CA GLU A 58 -11.73 10.34 22.08
C GLU A 58 -12.64 11.35 21.38
N LYS A 59 -12.11 12.12 20.43
CA LYS A 59 -12.85 13.19 19.74
C LYS A 59 -13.61 12.74 18.49
N TYR A 60 -13.00 11.87 17.69
CA TYR A 60 -13.50 11.51 16.35
C TYR A 60 -13.74 10.01 16.16
N GLY A 61 -13.32 9.16 17.12
CA GLY A 61 -13.40 7.72 17.00
C GLY A 61 -12.21 7.11 16.23
N MET A 62 -12.42 5.98 15.57
CA MET A 62 -11.36 5.24 14.90
C MET A 62 -10.62 6.09 13.85
N ARG A 63 -9.29 6.11 13.89
CA ARG A 63 -8.48 6.73 12.83
C ARG A 63 -8.59 5.94 11.55
N HIS A 64 -8.83 6.63 10.43
CA HIS A 64 -8.78 6.04 9.10
C HIS A 64 -7.51 6.48 8.39
N SER A 65 -6.75 5.50 7.88
CA SER A 65 -5.52 5.72 7.15
C SER A 65 -5.59 5.02 5.80
N VAL A 66 -4.98 5.61 4.77
CA VAL A 66 -4.89 5.04 3.42
C VAL A 66 -3.45 5.05 2.94
N GLU A 67 -3.01 3.96 2.31
CA GLU A 67 -1.67 3.82 1.74
C GLU A 67 -1.76 3.33 0.30
N GLY A 68 -0.96 3.95 -0.58
CA GLY A 68 -0.86 3.61 -2.00
C GLY A 68 0.29 2.64 -2.26
N VAL A 69 0.02 1.57 -2.98
CA VAL A 69 1.02 0.65 -3.52
C VAL A 69 1.23 0.99 -4.99
N LEU A 70 2.40 1.56 -5.30
CA LEU A 70 2.80 1.95 -6.65
C LEU A 70 3.76 0.89 -7.18
N LEU A 71 3.50 0.39 -8.38
CA LEU A 71 4.28 -0.67 -9.00
C LEU A 71 4.97 -0.18 -10.27
N VAL A 72 6.22 -0.59 -10.41
CA VAL A 72 7.01 -0.48 -11.64
C VAL A 72 7.61 -1.84 -11.95
N HIS A 73 8.32 -1.98 -13.06
CA HIS A 73 9.16 -3.15 -13.26
C HIS A 73 10.58 -2.81 -13.66
N GLU A 74 11.47 -3.74 -13.40
CA GLU A 74 12.82 -3.74 -13.95
C GLU A 74 13.11 -5.18 -14.35
N HIS A 75 13.55 -5.40 -15.60
CA HIS A 75 13.77 -6.74 -16.15
C HIS A 75 12.56 -7.69 -16.01
N ASN A 76 11.34 -7.18 -16.20
CA ASN A 76 10.08 -7.93 -16.02
C ASN A 76 9.87 -8.48 -14.61
N LEU A 77 10.49 -7.86 -13.61
CA LEU A 77 10.26 -8.14 -12.19
C LEU A 77 9.47 -6.98 -11.58
N PRO A 78 8.30 -7.21 -10.95
CA PRO A 78 7.57 -6.17 -10.27
C PRO A 78 8.36 -5.63 -9.08
N HIS A 79 8.40 -4.31 -8.96
CA HIS A 79 8.99 -3.60 -7.83
C HIS A 79 7.94 -2.67 -7.20
N VAL A 80 7.92 -2.63 -5.87
CA VAL A 80 7.10 -1.68 -5.11
C VAL A 80 7.91 -0.43 -4.84
N LEU A 81 7.36 0.75 -5.14
CA LEU A 81 7.99 2.01 -4.76
C LEU A 81 7.78 2.29 -3.27
N LEU A 82 8.87 2.50 -2.53
CA LEU A 82 8.86 2.74 -1.09
C LEU A 82 9.63 4.03 -0.74
N LEU A 83 9.10 4.76 0.24
CA LEU A 83 9.79 5.87 0.87
C LEU A 83 10.71 5.35 1.99
N GLN A 84 12.02 5.58 1.85
CA GLN A 84 13.03 5.22 2.84
C GLN A 84 13.44 6.44 3.67
N LEU A 85 13.41 6.29 4.99
CA LEU A 85 13.90 7.25 5.99
C LEU A 85 14.85 6.53 6.94
N GLY A 86 16.17 6.69 6.72
CA GLY A 86 17.17 5.92 7.44
C GLY A 86 17.00 4.41 7.17
N THR A 87 16.72 3.64 8.23
CA THR A 87 16.45 2.19 8.15
C THR A 87 14.97 1.85 8.00
N PHE A 88 14.08 2.83 7.98
CA PHE A 88 12.63 2.62 7.92
C PHE A 88 12.10 2.79 6.50
N PHE A 89 11.16 1.92 6.13
CA PHE A 89 10.45 1.96 4.85
C PHE A 89 8.97 2.22 5.08
N LYS A 90 8.35 3.00 4.19
CA LYS A 90 6.93 3.35 4.21
C LYS A 90 6.34 3.30 2.81
N LEU A 91 5.06 2.95 2.73
CA LEU A 91 4.24 3.25 1.57
C LEU A 91 3.84 4.73 1.61
N PRO A 92 3.72 5.40 0.45
CA PRO A 92 3.16 6.75 0.41
C PRO A 92 1.66 6.71 0.76
N GLY A 93 1.21 7.63 1.60
CA GLY A 93 -0.13 7.60 2.18
C GLY A 93 -0.19 8.35 3.51
N GLY A 94 -1.19 8.09 4.32
CA GLY A 94 -1.34 8.75 5.61
C GLY A 94 -2.75 8.75 6.14
N GLU A 95 -3.00 9.70 7.04
CA GLU A 95 -4.24 9.83 7.79
C GLU A 95 -5.26 10.64 6.99
N LEU A 96 -6.49 10.16 6.95
CA LEU A 96 -7.62 10.90 6.39
C LEU A 96 -8.12 11.95 7.38
N ASN A 97 -8.61 13.07 6.85
CA ASN A 97 -9.33 14.05 7.64
C ASN A 97 -10.72 13.50 8.04
N PRO A 98 -11.31 13.97 9.16
CA PRO A 98 -12.67 13.56 9.53
C PRO A 98 -13.67 13.83 8.41
N GLY A 99 -14.38 12.79 7.96
CA GLY A 99 -15.37 12.87 6.88
C GLY A 99 -14.78 12.97 5.46
N GLU A 100 -13.45 12.88 5.31
CA GLU A 100 -12.80 12.84 4.00
C GLU A 100 -13.07 11.51 3.29
N GLU A 101 -13.38 11.58 2.00
CA GLU A 101 -13.55 10.39 1.16
C GLU A 101 -12.19 9.73 0.92
N GLU A 102 -12.14 8.40 0.97
CA GLU A 102 -10.89 7.66 1.01
C GLU A 102 -10.05 7.82 -0.26
N MET A 103 -10.66 7.82 -1.45
CA MET A 103 -9.95 7.94 -2.72
C MET A 103 -9.42 9.35 -2.93
N GLU A 104 -10.23 10.37 -2.65
CA GLU A 104 -9.79 11.76 -2.73
C GLU A 104 -8.72 12.07 -1.69
N GLY A 105 -8.85 11.55 -0.47
CA GLY A 105 -7.82 11.66 0.57
C GLY A 105 -6.52 10.95 0.17
N LEU A 106 -6.59 9.76 -0.45
CA LEU A 106 -5.41 9.07 -0.96
C LEU A 106 -4.72 9.87 -2.07
N LYS A 107 -5.46 10.40 -3.05
CA LYS A 107 -4.90 11.25 -4.12
C LYS A 107 -4.23 12.50 -3.55
N ARG A 108 -4.85 13.14 -2.54
CA ARG A 108 -4.27 14.28 -1.82
C ARG A 108 -2.95 13.88 -1.16
N LEU A 109 -2.93 12.80 -0.38
CA LEU A 109 -1.75 12.32 0.32
C LEU A 109 -0.61 11.91 -0.64
N LEU A 110 -0.92 11.24 -1.74
CA LEU A 110 0.06 10.91 -2.78
C LEU A 110 0.62 12.18 -3.44
N SER A 111 -0.21 13.19 -3.69
CA SER A 111 0.22 14.48 -4.23
C SER A 111 1.09 15.25 -3.23
N GLU A 112 0.73 15.26 -1.94
CA GLU A 112 1.54 15.86 -0.88
C GLU A 112 2.92 15.18 -0.79
N MET A 113 2.96 13.85 -0.85
CA MET A 113 4.21 13.09 -0.72
C MET A 113 5.07 13.09 -1.98
N LEU A 114 4.50 12.84 -3.16
CA LEU A 114 5.22 12.58 -4.41
C LEU A 114 4.86 13.53 -5.56
N GLY A 115 3.85 14.38 -5.38
CA GLY A 115 3.42 15.35 -6.39
C GLY A 115 4.46 16.44 -6.66
N ARG A 116 4.44 16.92 -7.91
CA ARG A 116 5.39 17.88 -8.47
C ARG A 116 5.19 19.29 -7.88
N SER A 117 6.27 20.06 -7.80
CA SER A 117 6.25 21.45 -7.30
C SER A 117 5.96 22.48 -8.40
N ASP A 118 5.95 22.08 -9.67
CA ASP A 118 5.71 22.96 -10.82
C ASP A 118 4.23 23.14 -11.17
N GLY A 119 3.33 22.65 -10.31
CA GLY A 119 1.89 22.78 -10.47
C GLY A 119 1.26 21.81 -11.47
N ILE A 120 2.06 20.93 -12.11
CA ILE A 120 1.51 19.87 -12.96
C ILE A 120 1.05 18.72 -12.06
N PRO A 121 -0.25 18.43 -11.98
CA PRO A 121 -0.75 17.34 -11.14
C PRO A 121 -0.33 15.98 -11.73
N VAL A 122 -0.05 15.04 -10.84
CA VAL A 122 0.09 13.63 -11.22
C VAL A 122 -1.32 13.04 -11.20
N ASP A 123 -1.73 12.42 -12.32
CA ASP A 123 -3.02 11.74 -12.41
C ASP A 123 -2.94 10.39 -11.69
N TRP A 124 -3.25 10.41 -10.39
CA TRP A 124 -3.31 9.22 -9.57
C TRP A 124 -4.59 8.45 -9.89
N VAL A 125 -4.44 7.21 -10.37
CA VAL A 125 -5.56 6.31 -10.68
C VAL A 125 -5.60 5.19 -9.63
N PRO A 126 -6.41 5.32 -8.57
CA PRO A 126 -6.64 4.23 -7.64
C PRO A 126 -7.40 3.10 -8.33
N GLU A 127 -6.91 1.88 -8.16
CA GLU A 127 -7.55 0.69 -8.69
C GLU A 127 -8.52 0.09 -7.67
N GLU A 128 -8.07 -0.91 -6.91
CA GLU A 128 -8.90 -1.56 -5.89
C GLU A 128 -8.20 -1.58 -4.54
N CYS A 129 -9.01 -1.75 -3.48
CA CYS A 129 -8.50 -2.03 -2.15
C CYS A 129 -7.88 -3.44 -2.15
N ILE A 130 -6.59 -3.52 -1.81
CA ILE A 130 -5.83 -4.77 -1.82
C ILE A 130 -5.56 -5.32 -0.42
N GLY A 131 -5.80 -4.53 0.62
CA GLY A 131 -5.57 -4.97 2.00
C GLY A 131 -6.22 -4.08 3.04
N ASN A 132 -6.55 -4.68 4.18
CA ASN A 132 -7.09 -3.98 5.35
C ASN A 132 -6.28 -4.40 6.58
N TRP A 133 -5.87 -3.42 7.37
CA TRP A 133 -5.11 -3.63 8.60
C TRP A 133 -5.74 -2.88 9.75
N TYR A 134 -5.82 -3.52 10.91
CA TYR A 134 -6.44 -2.98 12.10
C TYR A 134 -5.45 -2.90 13.24
N ARG A 135 -5.46 -1.76 13.93
CA ARG A 135 -4.74 -1.56 15.19
C ARG A 135 -5.74 -1.67 16.35
N PRO A 136 -5.65 -2.68 17.23
CA PRO A 136 -6.64 -2.85 18.30
C PRO A 136 -6.44 -1.89 19.47
N ASN A 137 -5.20 -1.49 19.76
CA ASN A 137 -4.78 -0.72 20.94
C ASN A 137 -3.93 0.51 20.55
N PHE A 138 -3.64 1.40 21.50
CA PHE A 138 -2.71 2.53 21.30
C PHE A 138 -1.23 2.08 21.35
N GLU A 139 -0.91 1.01 20.61
CA GLU A 139 0.37 0.31 20.62
C GLU A 139 0.77 -0.10 19.20
N PRO A 140 2.05 -0.44 18.92
CA PRO A 140 2.57 -0.76 17.59
C PRO A 140 1.90 -1.90 16.78
N PRO A 141 1.41 -3.01 17.37
CA PRO A 141 0.88 -4.13 16.60
C PRO A 141 -0.31 -3.77 15.68
N ARG A 142 -0.32 -4.36 14.48
CA ARG A 142 -1.40 -4.28 13.49
C ARG A 142 -1.70 -5.68 12.96
N TYR A 143 -2.96 -5.94 12.63
CA TYR A 143 -3.43 -7.25 12.17
C TYR A 143 -4.25 -7.15 10.88
N PRO A 144 -4.16 -8.10 9.95
CA PRO A 144 -4.94 -8.11 8.72
C PRO A 144 -6.41 -8.57 8.92
N TYR A 145 -6.91 -8.47 10.15
CA TYR A 145 -8.25 -8.81 10.60
C TYR A 145 -8.54 -8.04 11.89
N ILE A 146 -9.81 -7.93 12.28
CA ILE A 146 -10.19 -7.40 13.60
C ILE A 146 -10.01 -8.53 14.61
N PRO A 147 -9.11 -8.42 15.61
CA PRO A 147 -8.90 -9.49 16.59
C PRO A 147 -10.15 -9.80 17.41
N ALA A 148 -10.24 -11.03 17.94
CA ALA A 148 -11.37 -11.45 18.75
C ALA A 148 -11.61 -10.48 19.93
N HIS A 149 -12.88 -10.22 20.23
CA HIS A 149 -13.35 -9.32 21.29
C HIS A 149 -13.00 -7.82 21.11
N VAL A 150 -12.31 -7.44 20.02
CA VAL A 150 -12.06 -6.03 19.70
C VAL A 150 -13.27 -5.46 18.96
N THR A 151 -14.09 -4.65 19.65
CA THR A 151 -15.26 -3.98 19.06
C THR A 151 -14.96 -2.55 18.60
N LYS A 152 -13.87 -1.95 19.08
CA LYS A 152 -13.46 -0.57 18.79
C LYS A 152 -11.96 -0.48 18.50
N PRO A 153 -11.51 -0.89 17.30
CA PRO A 153 -10.12 -0.70 16.87
C PRO A 153 -9.77 0.79 16.85
N LYS A 154 -8.48 1.12 17.08
CA LYS A 154 -7.98 2.51 17.17
C LYS A 154 -7.61 3.09 15.81
N GLU A 155 -7.20 2.22 14.89
CA GLU A 155 -6.86 2.62 13.53
C GLU A 155 -7.28 1.52 12.54
N HIS A 156 -7.82 1.91 11.40
CA HIS A 156 -8.03 1.08 10.22
C HIS A 156 -7.22 1.65 9.07
N THR A 157 -6.26 0.88 8.57
CA THR A 157 -5.42 1.23 7.42
C THR A 157 -5.87 0.43 6.21
N ARG A 158 -6.22 1.11 5.12
CA ARG A 158 -6.56 0.49 3.83
C ARG A 158 -5.44 0.67 2.82
N LEU A 159 -5.10 -0.41 2.13
CA LEU A 159 -4.10 -0.41 1.08
C LEU A 159 -4.79 -0.39 -0.27
N TYR A 160 -4.32 0.46 -1.17
CA TYR A 160 -4.85 0.60 -2.53
C TYR A 160 -3.75 0.43 -3.55
N LEU A 161 -4.00 -0.36 -4.58
CA LEU A 161 -3.13 -0.39 -5.75
C LEU A 161 -3.34 0.89 -6.56
N ILE A 162 -2.25 1.55 -6.96
CA ILE A 162 -2.30 2.75 -7.81
C ILE A 162 -1.72 2.41 -9.17
N GLN A 163 -2.55 2.52 -10.21
CA GLN A 163 -2.09 2.38 -11.59
C GLN A 163 -1.32 3.63 -11.99
N LEU A 164 -0.04 3.45 -12.33
CA LEU A 164 0.81 4.53 -12.82
C LEU A 164 0.60 4.74 -14.32
N PRO A 165 0.69 6.00 -14.81
CA PRO A 165 0.76 6.28 -16.24
C PRO A 165 2.10 5.78 -16.81
N GLU A 166 2.19 5.68 -18.14
CA GLU A 166 3.41 5.24 -18.84
C GLU A 166 4.66 6.01 -18.41
N LYS A 167 4.51 7.33 -18.22
CA LYS A 167 5.59 8.24 -17.82
C LYS A 167 5.04 9.23 -16.82
N THR A 168 5.80 9.47 -15.75
CA THR A 168 5.55 10.58 -14.82
C THR A 168 6.85 11.03 -14.15
N MET A 169 6.79 12.16 -13.47
CA MET A 169 7.85 12.63 -12.60
C MET A 169 7.32 12.70 -11.18
N PHE A 170 8.07 12.11 -10.25
CA PHE A 170 7.82 12.23 -8.82
C PHE A 170 8.76 13.26 -8.22
N ALA A 171 8.23 14.19 -7.41
CA ALA A 171 9.07 15.05 -6.59
C ALA A 171 9.13 14.50 -5.17
N VAL A 172 10.29 13.93 -4.82
CA VAL A 172 10.54 13.25 -3.54
C VAL A 172 11.04 14.27 -2.52
N PRO A 173 10.49 14.31 -1.29
CA PRO A 173 10.99 15.19 -0.25
C PRO A 173 12.46 14.86 0.07
N SER A 174 13.31 15.88 0.22
CA SER A 174 14.77 15.72 0.32
C SER A 174 15.26 14.87 1.50
N ASN A 175 14.45 14.68 2.53
CA ASN A 175 14.73 13.82 3.68
C ASN A 175 14.35 12.35 3.46
N TYR A 176 13.69 12.01 2.35
CA TYR A 176 13.36 10.65 1.94
C TYR A 176 14.16 10.24 0.72
N LYS A 177 14.36 8.93 0.57
CA LYS A 177 14.75 8.32 -0.70
C LYS A 177 13.58 7.50 -1.23
N LEU A 178 13.28 7.61 -2.51
CA LEU A 178 12.33 6.73 -3.17
C LEU A 178 13.10 5.55 -3.76
N VAL A 179 12.79 4.34 -3.32
CA VAL A 179 13.45 3.10 -3.75
C VAL A 179 12.44 2.18 -4.41
N ALA A 180 12.88 1.40 -5.38
CA ALA A 180 12.09 0.34 -6.00
C ALA A 180 12.54 -1.00 -5.40
N ALA A 181 11.70 -1.62 -4.56
CA ALA A 181 12.02 -2.88 -3.90
C ALA A 181 11.36 -4.05 -4.65
N PRO A 182 12.13 -5.03 -5.16
CA PRO A 182 11.56 -6.19 -5.84
C PRO A 182 10.77 -7.07 -4.88
N LEU A 183 9.73 -7.76 -5.38
CA LEU A 183 8.87 -8.59 -4.53
C LEU A 183 9.63 -9.67 -3.73
N PHE A 184 10.71 -10.24 -4.28
CA PHE A 184 11.50 -11.26 -3.59
C PHE A 184 12.27 -10.71 -2.38
N GLU A 185 12.59 -9.41 -2.35
CA GLU A 185 13.26 -8.77 -1.22
C GLU A 185 12.28 -8.50 -0.07
N LEU A 186 11.01 -8.23 -0.42
CA LEU A 186 9.94 -7.96 0.53
C LEU A 186 9.39 -9.24 1.16
N PHE A 187 9.29 -10.33 0.38
CA PHE A 187 8.64 -11.57 0.79
C PHE A 187 9.27 -12.14 2.06
N ASP A 188 8.42 -12.36 3.07
CA ASP A 188 8.80 -12.94 4.37
C ASP A 188 9.90 -12.16 5.13
N ASN A 189 10.06 -10.86 4.82
CA ASN A 189 11.08 -9.99 5.41
C ASN A 189 10.48 -8.91 6.33
N ALA A 190 9.60 -9.32 7.24
CA ALA A 190 8.94 -8.42 8.19
C ALA A 190 9.93 -7.72 9.14
N ARG A 191 11.14 -8.29 9.33
CA ARG A 191 12.19 -7.68 10.14
C ARG A 191 12.70 -6.36 9.56
N ALA A 192 12.85 -6.28 8.24
CA ALA A 192 13.30 -5.06 7.57
C ALA A 192 12.13 -4.16 7.16
N TYR A 193 11.05 -4.74 6.65
CA TYR A 193 9.97 -4.01 5.98
C TYR A 193 8.69 -3.86 6.82
N GLY A 194 8.61 -4.52 7.98
CA GLY A 194 7.38 -4.60 8.76
C GLY A 194 6.33 -5.51 8.11
N PRO A 195 5.29 -5.90 8.86
CA PRO A 195 4.36 -6.95 8.45
C PRO A 195 3.49 -6.57 7.24
N ILE A 196 3.22 -5.27 7.05
CA ILE A 196 2.39 -4.78 5.94
C ILE A 196 3.15 -4.95 4.62
N ILE A 197 4.31 -4.30 4.48
CA ILE A 197 5.09 -4.29 3.24
C ILE A 197 5.59 -5.70 2.90
N SER A 198 6.03 -6.48 3.90
CA SER A 198 6.54 -7.83 3.66
C SER A 198 5.47 -8.83 3.19
N SER A 199 4.19 -8.48 3.31
CA SER A 199 3.05 -9.28 2.85
C SER A 199 2.54 -8.90 1.45
N LEU A 200 3.07 -7.81 0.87
CA LEU A 200 2.65 -7.35 -0.46
C LEU A 200 2.84 -8.41 -1.56
N PRO A 201 3.92 -9.22 -1.59
CA PRO A 201 4.05 -10.26 -2.61
C PRO A 201 2.87 -11.25 -2.63
N GLN A 202 2.37 -11.65 -1.46
CA GLN A 202 1.19 -12.51 -1.35
C GLN A 202 -0.07 -11.81 -1.86
N VAL A 203 -0.28 -10.56 -1.46
CA VAL A 203 -1.44 -9.76 -1.85
C VAL A 203 -1.46 -9.48 -3.36
N LEU A 204 -0.30 -9.22 -3.95
CA LEU A 204 -0.13 -8.88 -5.36
C LEU A 204 -0.17 -10.11 -6.28
N SER A 205 0.01 -11.32 -5.74
CA SER A 205 0.04 -12.57 -6.53
C SER A 205 -1.22 -12.88 -7.33
N ARG A 206 -2.36 -12.24 -7.01
CA ARG A 206 -3.64 -12.40 -7.72
C ARG A 206 -3.75 -11.59 -9.02
N PHE A 207 -2.87 -10.62 -9.24
CA PHE A 207 -2.89 -9.76 -10.42
C PHE A 207 -2.14 -10.37 -11.60
N ASN A 208 -2.65 -10.13 -12.80
CA ASN A 208 -1.96 -10.45 -14.04
C ASN A 208 -1.15 -9.21 -14.48
N PHE A 209 0.16 -9.23 -14.27
CA PHE A 209 1.02 -8.11 -14.67
C PHE A 209 1.37 -8.16 -16.16
N ILE A 210 1.11 -7.06 -16.85
CA ILE A 210 1.63 -6.81 -18.20
C ILE A 210 2.86 -5.91 -18.06
N PHE A 211 4.01 -6.37 -18.53
CA PHE A 211 5.25 -5.61 -18.53
C PHE A 211 5.42 -4.90 -19.87
N ASN A 212 5.14 -3.60 -19.91
CA ASN A 212 5.34 -2.77 -21.09
C ASN A 212 6.76 -2.19 -21.12
N ASP A 213 7.31 -1.93 -22.31
CA ASP A 213 8.66 -1.38 -22.51
C ASP A 213 8.72 0.15 -22.60
#